data_AF-A0AAU5K5C1-F1
#
_entry.id   AF-A0AAU5K5C1-F1
#
_cell.length_a   1.000
_cell.length_b   1.000
_cell.length_c   1.000
_cell.angle_alpha   90.00
_cell.angle_beta   90.00
_cell.angle_gamma   90.00
#
_symmetry.space_group_name_H-M   'P 1'
#
loop_
_entity.id
_entity.type
_entity.pdbx_description
1 polymer ?
#
loop_
_entity_poly.entity_id
_entity_poly.type
_entity_poly.pdbx_seq_one_letter_code
_entity_poly.pdbx_strand_id
1 'polypeptide(L)'
;MEDPEFSVLLTGVGDRRLDLVRVVRSVSGLSLWDSKLLLDAVPAVVVKDTWYEAADEVARRLEAAGARAALSCGWCSRTIPCGTGPVDPGPCEAPYWPAENCRASSPKH
;
A
#
# COMPACT_ATOMS: atom_id res chain seq x y z
N MET A 1 1.05 -21.37 5.87
CA MET A 1 -0.04 -20.40 5.64
C MET A 1 0.47 -19.13 6.29
N GLU A 2 1.17 -18.31 5.51
CA GLU A 2 1.88 -17.13 6.01
C GLU A 2 0.95 -15.93 5.90
N ASP A 3 0.73 -15.25 7.03
CA ASP A 3 -0.27 -14.21 7.21
C ASP A 3 -0.08 -13.00 6.27
N PRO A 4 -1.14 -12.53 5.58
CA PRO A 4 -1.08 -11.39 4.67
C PRO A 4 -1.00 -10.07 5.44
N GLU A 5 0.21 -9.58 5.70
CA GLU A 5 0.42 -8.34 6.46
C GLU A 5 0.77 -7.12 5.58
N PHE A 6 0.30 -7.03 4.33
CA PHE A 6 0.52 -5.82 3.52
C PHE A 6 -0.69 -4.89 3.59
N SER A 7 -0.44 -3.61 3.84
CA SER A 7 -1.46 -2.56 3.83
C SER A 7 -1.16 -1.55 2.72
N VAL A 8 -2.15 -1.23 1.90
CA VAL A 8 -2.03 -0.20 0.87
C VAL A 8 -2.33 1.17 1.49
N LEU A 9 -1.31 2.01 1.56
CA LEU A 9 -1.37 3.40 1.97
C LEU A 9 -1.45 4.31 0.74
N LEU A 10 -2.41 5.21 0.75
CA LEU A 10 -2.46 6.33 -0.17
C LEU A 10 -1.58 7.46 0.38
N THR A 11 -0.53 7.81 -0.34
CA THR A 11 0.45 8.86 0.03
C THR A 11 0.28 10.13 -0.80
N GLY A 12 -0.55 10.09 -1.85
CA GLY A 12 -0.86 11.27 -2.63
C GLY A 12 -2.11 11.07 -3.48
N VAL A 13 -2.93 12.10 -3.54
CA VAL A 13 -4.01 12.23 -4.51
C VAL A 13 -3.58 13.17 -5.61
N GLY A 14 -3.39 12.64 -6.82
CA GLY A 14 -3.16 13.49 -7.98
C GLY A 14 -4.45 14.12 -8.51
N ASP A 15 -4.39 14.59 -9.75
CA ASP A 15 -5.44 15.44 -10.33
C ASP A 15 -6.77 14.71 -10.61
N ARG A 16 -6.76 13.38 -10.71
CA ARG A 16 -7.95 12.58 -11.08
C ARG A 16 -8.72 12.07 -9.86
N ARG A 17 -9.11 12.97 -8.96
CA ARG A 17 -9.86 12.63 -7.72
C ARG A 17 -11.14 11.83 -7.98
N LEU A 18 -11.85 12.07 -9.08
CA LEU A 18 -13.07 11.34 -9.45
C LEU A 18 -12.81 9.85 -9.73
N ASP A 19 -11.77 9.53 -10.51
CA ASP A 19 -11.40 8.15 -10.82
C ASP A 19 -10.86 7.44 -9.58
N LEU A 20 -10.08 8.15 -8.76
CA LEU A 20 -9.61 7.68 -7.46
C LEU A 20 -10.74 7.30 -6.52
N VAL A 21 -11.78 8.15 -6.38
CA VAL A 21 -12.97 7.82 -5.57
C VAL A 21 -13.63 6.54 -6.06
N ARG A 22 -13.71 6.31 -7.37
CA ARG A 22 -14.31 5.08 -7.94
C ARG A 22 -13.48 3.85 -7.59
N VAL A 23 -12.16 3.93 -7.73
CA VAL A 23 -11.24 2.83 -7.38
C VAL A 23 -11.28 2.57 -5.87
N VAL A 24 -11.15 3.59 -5.03
CA VAL A 24 -11.23 3.45 -3.57
C VAL A 24 -12.56 2.84 -3.15
N ARG A 25 -13.70 3.26 -3.72
CA ARG A 25 -15.00 2.61 -3.47
C ARG A 25 -15.01 1.14 -3.89
N SER A 26 -14.45 0.81 -5.05
CA SER A 26 -14.44 -0.56 -5.56
C SER A 26 -13.55 -1.49 -4.73
N VAL A 27 -12.49 -0.95 -4.12
CA VAL A 27 -11.51 -1.75 -3.38
C VAL A 27 -11.85 -1.80 -1.88
N SER A 28 -12.20 -0.66 -1.27
CA SER A 28 -12.48 -0.55 0.17
C SER A 28 -13.97 -0.65 0.54
N GLY A 29 -14.89 -0.50 -0.43
CA GLY A 29 -16.33 -0.52 -0.18
C GLY A 29 -16.90 0.73 0.52
N LEU A 30 -16.08 1.77 0.75
CA LEU A 30 -16.49 3.00 1.44
C LEU A 30 -17.54 3.81 0.67
N SER A 31 -18.24 4.71 1.36
CA SER A 31 -19.21 5.62 0.71
C SER A 31 -18.51 6.71 -0.08
N LEU A 32 -19.25 7.41 -0.96
CA LEU A 32 -18.71 8.52 -1.75
C LEU A 32 -18.15 9.65 -0.87
N TRP A 33 -18.74 9.86 0.30
CA TRP A 33 -18.26 10.80 1.31
C TRP A 33 -16.97 10.32 1.97
N ASP A 34 -16.97 9.11 2.54
CA ASP A 34 -15.81 8.52 3.20
C ASP A 34 -14.61 8.38 2.26
N SER A 35 -14.86 8.05 0.99
CA SER A 35 -13.81 8.00 -0.02
C SER A 35 -13.15 9.36 -0.21
N LYS A 36 -13.92 10.45 -0.31
CA LYS A 36 -13.35 11.81 -0.41
C LYS A 36 -12.57 12.16 0.86
N LEU A 37 -13.12 11.87 2.03
CA LEU A 37 -12.45 12.11 3.30
C LEU A 37 -11.12 11.36 3.38
N LEU A 38 -11.07 10.11 2.92
CA LEU A 38 -9.85 9.30 2.86
C LEU A 38 -8.83 9.89 1.88
N LEU A 39 -9.28 10.38 0.72
CA LEU A 39 -8.44 11.09 -0.25
C LEU A 39 -7.88 12.42 0.31
N ASP A 40 -8.62 13.13 1.17
CA ASP A 40 -8.16 14.34 1.85
C ASP A 40 -7.27 14.05 3.07
N ALA A 41 -7.40 12.87 3.68
CA ALA A 41 -6.68 12.45 4.89
C ALA A 41 -5.34 11.76 4.61
N VAL A 42 -4.72 12.00 3.45
CA VAL A 42 -3.42 11.43 3.09
C VAL A 42 -2.34 11.90 4.09
N PRO A 43 -1.52 10.99 4.68
CA PRO A 43 -1.43 9.56 4.40
C PRO A 43 -2.56 8.72 5.03
N ALA A 44 -3.26 7.93 4.21
CA ALA A 44 -4.42 7.12 4.62
C ALA A 44 -4.34 5.67 4.15
N VAL A 45 -4.77 4.71 4.97
CA VAL A 45 -4.81 3.29 4.59
C VAL A 45 -6.09 3.01 3.80
N VAL A 46 -5.96 2.53 2.56
CA VAL A 46 -7.08 2.15 1.68
C VAL A 46 -7.50 0.70 1.90
N VAL A 47 -6.51 -0.18 2.05
CA VAL A 47 -6.70 -1.62 2.28
C VAL A 47 -5.69 -2.06 3.33
N LYS A 48 -6.14 -2.87 4.29
CA LYS A 48 -5.30 -3.50 5.30
C LYS A 48 -5.32 -5.02 5.14
N ASP A 49 -4.30 -5.69 5.65
CA ASP A 49 -4.21 -7.16 5.74
C ASP A 49 -4.43 -7.87 4.39
N THR A 50 -3.77 -7.37 3.34
CA THR A 50 -3.84 -7.94 2.00
C THR A 50 -2.54 -8.63 1.61
N TRP A 51 -2.63 -9.51 0.61
CA TRP A 51 -1.48 -10.21 0.04
C TRP A 51 -0.68 -9.27 -0.84
N TYR A 52 0.64 -9.46 -0.93
CA TYR A 52 1.51 -8.63 -1.78
C TYR A 52 0.99 -8.47 -3.21
N GLU A 53 0.54 -9.56 -3.84
CA GLU A 53 0.01 -9.54 -5.22
C GLU A 53 -1.25 -8.66 -5.33
N ALA A 54 -2.18 -8.78 -4.39
CA ALA A 54 -3.38 -7.95 -4.34
C ALA A 54 -3.04 -6.49 -3.98
N ALA A 55 -2.08 -6.27 -3.09
CA ALA A 55 -1.61 -4.95 -2.68
C ALA A 55 -0.96 -4.21 -3.86
N ASP A 56 -0.09 -4.90 -4.60
CA ASP A 56 0.56 -4.40 -5.82
C ASP A 56 -0.47 -4.12 -6.92
N GLU A 57 -1.46 -4.99 -7.11
CA GLU A 57 -2.53 -4.75 -8.08
C GLU A 57 -3.38 -3.52 -7.71
N VAL A 58 -3.76 -3.37 -6.44
CA VAL A 58 -4.49 -2.19 -5.95
C VAL A 58 -3.64 -0.93 -6.09
N ALA A 59 -2.37 -0.98 -5.70
CA ALA A 59 -1.45 0.15 -5.82
C ALA A 59 -1.29 0.57 -7.28
N ARG A 60 -1.11 -0.37 -8.22
CA ARG A 60 -1.08 -0.09 -9.67
C ARG A 60 -2.37 0.55 -10.18
N ARG A 61 -3.53 0.10 -9.70
CA ARG A 61 -4.83 0.70 -10.07
C ARG A 61 -4.94 2.14 -9.55
N LEU A 62 -4.44 2.42 -8.35
CA LEU A 62 -4.39 3.76 -7.78
C LEU A 62 -3.40 4.66 -8.57
N GLU A 63 -2.24 4.14 -8.94
CA GLU A 63 -1.26 4.87 -9.77
C GLU A 63 -1.76 5.14 -11.20
N ALA A 64 -2.46 4.19 -11.83
CA ALA A 64 -3.11 4.40 -13.13
C ALA A 64 -4.20 5.50 -13.06
N ALA A 65 -4.84 5.64 -11.90
CA ALA A 65 -5.74 6.73 -11.59
C ALA A 65 -5.00 8.02 -11.17
N GLY A 66 -3.67 8.08 -11.24
CA GLY A 66 -2.87 9.27 -10.93
C GLY A 66 -2.66 9.52 -9.44
N ALA A 67 -2.90 8.53 -8.57
CA ALA A 67 -2.57 8.61 -7.15
C ALA A 67 -1.15 8.09 -6.87
N ARG A 68 -0.60 8.42 -5.70
CA ARG A 68 0.55 7.73 -5.14
C ARG A 68 0.08 6.75 -4.09
N ALA A 69 0.40 5.47 -4.30
CA ALA A 69 0.19 4.42 -3.33
C ALA A 69 1.54 3.93 -2.80
N ALA A 70 1.55 3.44 -1.56
CA ALA A 70 2.68 2.82 -0.90
C ALA A 70 2.20 1.58 -0.16
N LEU A 71 3.05 0.58 -0.04
CA LEU A 71 2.74 -0.66 0.66
C LEU A 71 3.41 -0.63 2.03
N SER A 72 2.63 -0.66 3.12
CA SER A 72 3.18 -0.91 4.44
C SER A 72 3.22 -2.39 4.72
N CYS A 73 4.36 -2.87 5.20
CA CYS A 73 4.51 -4.23 5.69
C CYS A 73 4.26 -4.24 7.20
N GLY A 74 3.27 -5.01 7.66
CA GLY A 74 2.91 -5.20 9.07
C GLY A 74 4.02 -5.85 9.89
N TRP A 75 4.95 -6.57 9.25
CA TRP A 75 6.05 -7.28 9.92
C TRP A 75 7.16 -6.32 10.37
N CYS A 76 7.38 -5.22 9.65
CA CYS A 76 8.47 -4.28 9.93
C CYS A 76 8.02 -2.83 10.09
N SER A 77 6.71 -2.58 10.04
CA SER A 77 6.09 -1.25 10.06
C SER A 77 6.64 -0.27 9.01
N ARG A 78 7.44 -0.73 8.03
CA ARG A 78 8.02 0.14 7.00
C ARG A 78 7.06 0.36 5.83
N THR A 79 7.07 1.58 5.32
CA THR A 79 6.31 2.00 4.15
C THR A 79 7.19 1.92 2.89
N ILE A 80 6.77 1.12 1.92
CA ILE A 80 7.45 0.89 0.64
C ILE A 80 6.73 1.74 -0.42
N PRO A 81 7.33 2.84 -0.92
CA PRO A 81 6.73 3.59 -2.01
C PRO A 81 6.71 2.73 -3.29
N CYS A 82 5.58 2.71 -4.02
CA CYS A 82 5.54 2.02 -5.30
C CYS A 82 6.50 2.67 -6.31
N GLY A 83 7.18 1.83 -7.11
CA GLY A 83 8.07 2.25 -8.20
C GLY A 83 9.48 2.68 -7.78
N THR A 84 9.76 2.92 -6.51
CA THR A 84 11.12 3.08 -6.00
C THR A 84 11.41 1.88 -5.13
N GLY A 85 12.32 1.00 -5.57
CA GLY A 85 12.84 -0.07 -4.72
C GLY A 85 13.27 0.48 -3.35
N PRO A 86 13.35 -0.38 -2.32
CA PRO A 86 13.42 0.03 -0.92
C PRO A 86 14.43 1.17 -0.72
N VAL A 87 13.96 2.32 -0.25
CA VAL A 87 14.78 3.53 -0.02
C VAL A 87 15.71 3.37 1.20
N ASP A 88 15.97 2.15 1.68
CA ASP A 88 16.97 1.92 2.71
C ASP A 88 17.61 0.52 2.63
N PRO A 89 18.95 0.40 2.52
CA PRO A 89 19.69 -0.86 2.53
C PRO A 89 19.83 -1.49 3.93
N GLY A 90 19.12 -0.96 4.94
CA GLY A 90 19.19 -1.48 6.31
C GLY A 90 18.36 -2.76 6.49
N PRO A 91 18.92 -3.84 7.08
CA PRO A 91 18.19 -5.08 7.31
C PRO A 91 16.90 -4.82 8.09
N CYS A 92 15.86 -5.53 7.69
CA CYS A 92 14.55 -5.51 8.32
C CYS A 92 14.73 -5.91 9.81
N GLU A 93 14.57 -4.97 10.76
CA GLU A 93 14.72 -5.19 12.21
C GLU A 93 13.49 -5.92 12.81
N ALA A 94 13.03 -6.99 12.13
CA ALA A 94 12.02 -7.86 12.70
C ALA A 94 12.63 -8.58 13.92
N PRO A 95 12.08 -8.45 15.14
CA PRO A 95 12.69 -9.03 16.34
C PRO A 95 12.69 -10.57 16.34
N TYR A 96 11.94 -11.19 15.41
CA TYR A 96 11.63 -12.63 15.40
C TYR A 96 11.91 -13.33 14.07
N TRP A 97 12.31 -12.63 13.00
CA TRP A 97 12.47 -13.25 11.67
C TRP A 97 13.69 -12.72 10.90
N PRO A 98 14.48 -13.57 10.22
CA PRO A 98 15.59 -13.13 9.37
C PRO A 98 15.13 -12.17 8.26
N ALA A 99 15.90 -11.10 8.05
CA ALA A 99 15.66 -10.07 7.03
C ALA A 99 15.52 -10.62 5.59
N GLU A 100 15.98 -11.84 5.36
CA GLU A 100 15.91 -12.60 4.10
C GLU A 100 14.49 -13.01 3.71
N ASN A 101 13.58 -13.13 4.68
CA ASN A 101 12.16 -13.44 4.45
C ASN A 101 11.27 -12.19 4.45
N CYS A 102 11.83 -11.02 4.74
CA CYS A 102 11.11 -9.76 4.68
C CYS A 102 10.83 -9.44 3.20
N ARG A 103 9.59 -9.67 2.74
CA ARG A 103 9.14 -9.39 1.36
C ARG A 103 9.29 -7.91 0.95
N ALA A 104 9.52 -7.02 1.92
CA ALA A 104 9.92 -5.62 1.69
C ALA A 104 11.40 -5.46 1.25
N SER A 105 12.28 -6.37 1.68
CA SER A 105 13.71 -6.40 1.34
C SER A 105 14.06 -7.42 0.25
N SER A 106 13.24 -8.45 0.05
CA SER A 106 13.40 -9.44 -1.02
C SER A 106 12.05 -9.71 -1.69
N PRO A 107 11.71 -9.02 -2.79
CA PRO A 107 10.58 -9.41 -3.61
C PRO A 107 10.95 -10.73 -4.30
N LYS A 108 10.69 -11.87 -3.63
CA LYS A 108 10.83 -13.17 -4.29
C LYS A 108 9.82 -13.22 -5.44
N HIS A 109 10.37 -13.42 -6.64
CA HIS A 109 9.65 -13.67 -7.88
C HIS A 109 8.76 -14.91 -7.75
#